data_AF-A0A3D5SK83-F1
#
_entry.id   AF-A0A3D5SK83-F1
#
_cell.length_a   1.000
_cell.length_b   1.000
_cell.length_c   1.000
_cell.angle_alpha   90.00
_cell.angle_beta   90.00
_cell.angle_gamma   90.00
#
_symmetry.space_group_name_H-M   'P 1'
#
loop_
_entity.id
_entity.type
_entity.pdbx_description
1 polymer ?
#
loop_
_entity_poly.entity_id
_entity_poly.type
_entity_poly.pdbx_seq_one_letter_code
_entity_poly.pdbx_strand_id
1 'polypeptide(L)'
;MIDREKQTKTRTQPSAQSPEESSLVQIESPGKVAGGIPAITATAKTAWNEMGVVRGVRTLLKLNQKGGFDCPGCAWPEPDGERSHAEFCENGAKHVADEATTKRVTPEFFRQWSLVDLADKSDHWLGKQGRLTNPMLLRRGATHYEKISWDDAFALISSELNSLNHPDEAIFYTSGRTSNEAAFLYQLFVRQFGTNNLPDCSNMCHESSGSALGETIGVGKGTVTLEDFDLAQAIFVIGQNPGTNHPRMLTALQRAKQNGCRLVHINPLPEVGMT
;
A
#
# COMPACT_ATOMS: atom_id res chain seq x y z
N MET A 1 30.96 25.06 -7.12
CA MET A 1 31.38 24.21 -8.23
C MET A 1 31.66 22.83 -7.68
N ILE A 2 30.69 21.92 -7.79
CA ILE A 2 30.92 20.49 -7.66
C ILE A 2 30.42 19.93 -8.98
N ASP A 3 31.37 19.59 -9.85
CA ASP A 3 31.09 18.88 -11.09
C ASP A 3 30.36 17.58 -10.76
N ARG A 4 29.10 17.49 -11.17
CA ARG A 4 28.39 16.23 -11.33
C ARG A 4 28.23 15.98 -12.81
N GLU A 5 29.31 15.54 -13.44
CA GLU A 5 29.21 14.79 -14.68
C GLU A 5 28.23 13.63 -14.43
N LYS A 6 27.12 13.62 -15.17
CA LYS A 6 26.25 12.45 -15.29
C LYS A 6 27.05 11.33 -15.95
N GLN A 7 27.83 10.61 -15.15
CA GLN A 7 28.28 9.29 -15.55
C GLN A 7 27.05 8.38 -15.51
N THR A 8 26.45 8.15 -16.68
CA THR A 8 25.67 6.94 -16.94
C THR A 8 26.65 5.77 -16.84
N LYS A 9 27.00 5.36 -15.61
CA LYS A 9 27.73 4.12 -15.39
C LYS A 9 26.80 3.01 -15.82
N THR A 10 27.07 2.40 -16.98
CA THR A 10 26.43 1.15 -17.37
C THR A 10 26.72 0.14 -16.28
N ARG A 11 25.71 -0.15 -15.47
CA ARG A 11 25.86 -1.02 -14.32
C ARG A 11 26.13 -2.42 -14.83
N THR A 12 27.07 -3.15 -14.21
CA THR A 12 27.40 -4.53 -14.61
C THR A 12 26.82 -5.57 -13.67
N GLN A 13 26.27 -5.14 -12.52
CA GLN A 13 25.60 -6.00 -11.54
C GLN A 13 24.33 -5.33 -11.01
N PRO A 14 23.27 -6.10 -10.72
CA PRO A 14 22.01 -5.55 -10.22
C PRO A 14 22.17 -4.89 -8.85
N SER A 15 21.44 -3.80 -8.62
CA SER A 15 21.28 -3.17 -7.31
C SER A 15 20.29 -3.92 -6.44
N ALA A 16 20.50 -3.92 -5.13
CA ALA A 16 19.41 -4.17 -4.18
C ALA A 16 18.55 -2.91 -3.92
N GLN A 17 19.11 -1.71 -4.13
CA GLN A 17 18.43 -0.43 -3.90
C GLN A 17 17.86 0.12 -5.20
N SER A 18 16.66 0.70 -5.14
CA SER A 18 16.07 1.43 -6.26
C SER A 18 17.01 2.54 -6.75
N PRO A 19 16.98 2.88 -8.06
CA PRO A 19 17.84 3.93 -8.59
C PRO A 19 17.53 5.26 -7.90
N GLU A 20 18.58 6.05 -7.63
CA GLU A 20 18.40 7.39 -7.05
C GLU A 20 17.59 8.26 -8.01
N GLU A 21 16.39 8.67 -7.58
CA GLU A 21 15.57 9.62 -8.33
C GLU A 21 16.17 11.03 -8.13
N SER A 22 16.87 11.53 -9.15
CA SER A 22 17.67 12.76 -9.06
C SER A 22 16.86 14.06 -9.06
N SER A 23 15.53 14.01 -8.98
CA SER A 23 14.72 15.24 -8.87
C SER A 23 14.87 15.80 -7.47
N LEU A 24 15.45 17.00 -7.36
CA LEU A 24 15.42 17.78 -6.12
C LEU A 24 13.97 17.88 -5.64
N VAL A 25 13.73 17.60 -4.35
CA VAL A 25 12.41 17.79 -3.73
C VAL A 25 11.98 19.24 -3.97
N GLN A 26 10.91 19.42 -4.73
CA GLN A 26 10.34 20.74 -4.99
C GLN A 26 9.45 21.11 -3.80
N ILE A 27 9.89 22.11 -3.05
CA ILE A 27 9.10 22.66 -1.95
C ILE A 27 8.19 23.74 -2.52
N GLU A 28 6.90 23.41 -2.60
CA GLU A 28 5.85 24.34 -3.04
C GLU A 28 4.92 24.67 -1.87
N SER A 29 4.19 25.78 -1.99
CA SER A 29 3.13 26.11 -1.04
C SER A 29 2.06 25.00 -1.03
N PRO A 30 1.48 24.65 0.14
CA PRO A 30 0.43 23.65 0.21
C PRO A 30 -0.73 23.98 -0.74
N GLY A 31 -1.27 22.95 -1.39
CA GLY A 31 -2.46 23.08 -2.23
C GLY A 31 -3.65 23.67 -1.46
N LYS A 32 -4.56 24.33 -2.16
CA LYS A 32 -5.75 24.96 -1.54
C LYS A 32 -6.90 23.99 -1.30
N VAL A 33 -6.87 22.82 -1.94
CA VAL A 33 -7.95 21.84 -1.94
C VAL A 33 -7.41 20.43 -1.72
N ALA A 34 -7.99 19.70 -0.75
CA ALA A 34 -7.67 18.30 -0.47
C ALA A 34 -8.53 17.31 -1.28
N GLY A 35 -9.50 17.81 -2.04
CA GLY A 35 -10.46 17.00 -2.80
C GLY A 35 -11.21 17.82 -3.85
N GLY A 36 -12.17 17.18 -4.54
CA GLY A 36 -12.98 17.81 -5.59
C GLY A 36 -12.55 17.44 -7.00
N ILE A 37 -12.83 18.31 -7.98
CA ILE A 37 -12.65 18.02 -9.41
C ILE A 37 -11.23 17.51 -9.76
N PRO A 38 -10.12 18.10 -9.25
CA PRO A 38 -8.78 17.60 -9.55
C PRO A 38 -8.55 16.16 -9.08
N ALA A 39 -9.04 15.81 -7.88
CA ALA A 39 -8.93 14.45 -7.35
C ALA A 39 -9.79 13.46 -8.16
N ILE A 40 -10.98 13.89 -8.61
CA ILE A 40 -11.87 13.09 -9.46
C ILE A 40 -11.21 12.83 -10.83
N THR A 41 -10.63 13.85 -11.47
CA THR A 41 -9.99 13.69 -12.78
C THR A 41 -8.74 12.82 -12.70
N ALA A 42 -7.91 12.98 -11.66
CA ALA A 42 -6.75 12.13 -11.41
C ALA A 42 -7.17 10.67 -11.17
N THR A 43 -8.19 10.47 -10.34
CA THR A 43 -8.77 9.14 -10.07
C THR A 43 -9.30 8.47 -11.34
N ALA A 44 -10.12 9.19 -12.12
CA ALA A 44 -10.69 8.67 -13.35
C ALA A 44 -9.60 8.32 -14.37
N LYS A 45 -8.61 9.21 -14.56
CA LYS A 45 -7.48 8.97 -15.46
C LYS A 45 -6.73 7.69 -15.09
N THR A 46 -6.36 7.51 -13.82
CA THR A 46 -5.65 6.29 -13.40
C THR A 46 -6.53 5.04 -13.52
N ALA A 47 -7.78 5.12 -13.06
CA ALA A 47 -8.73 4.00 -13.14
C ALA A 47 -8.95 3.53 -14.58
N TRP A 48 -9.12 4.46 -15.53
CA TRP A 48 -9.31 4.11 -16.93
C TRP A 48 -8.05 3.59 -17.60
N ASN A 49 -6.87 4.14 -17.27
CA ASN A 49 -5.60 3.67 -17.82
C ASN A 49 -5.23 2.26 -17.36
N GLU A 50 -5.61 1.86 -16.14
CA GLU A 50 -5.30 0.51 -15.64
C GLU A 50 -6.40 -0.49 -15.94
N MET A 51 -7.67 -0.14 -15.70
CA MET A 51 -8.80 -1.08 -15.75
C MET A 51 -9.61 -1.01 -17.06
N GLY A 52 -9.52 0.09 -17.81
CA GLY A 52 -10.49 0.46 -18.83
C GLY A 52 -11.76 1.10 -18.26
N VAL A 53 -12.54 1.79 -19.10
CA VAL A 53 -13.68 2.63 -18.65
C VAL A 53 -14.78 1.83 -17.96
N VAL A 54 -15.32 0.81 -18.62
CA VAL A 54 -16.47 0.03 -18.12
C VAL A 54 -16.12 -0.68 -16.82
N ARG A 55 -14.98 -1.38 -16.79
CA ARG A 55 -14.52 -2.09 -15.59
C ARG A 55 -14.16 -1.12 -14.47
N GLY A 56 -13.52 -0.01 -14.79
CA GLY A 56 -13.15 1.02 -13.83
C GLY A 56 -14.38 1.58 -13.10
N VAL A 57 -15.40 2.01 -13.84
CA VAL A 57 -16.65 2.52 -13.26
C VAL A 57 -17.33 1.46 -12.39
N ARG A 58 -17.51 0.24 -12.90
CA ARG A 58 -18.17 -0.84 -12.14
C ARG A 58 -17.41 -1.20 -10.86
N THR A 59 -16.08 -1.18 -10.90
CA THR A 59 -15.22 -1.52 -9.76
C THR A 59 -15.29 -0.42 -8.70
N LEU A 60 -15.17 0.85 -9.10
CA LEU A 60 -15.24 1.98 -8.19
C LEU A 60 -16.62 2.13 -7.54
N LEU A 61 -17.72 1.85 -8.26
CA LEU A 61 -19.08 1.86 -7.69
C LEU A 61 -19.32 0.77 -6.64
N LYS A 62 -18.46 -0.25 -6.53
CA LYS A 62 -18.53 -1.30 -5.50
C LYS A 62 -17.54 -1.08 -4.36
N LEU A 63 -16.60 -0.15 -4.51
CA LEU A 63 -15.56 0.09 -3.54
C LEU A 63 -16.14 0.70 -2.27
N ASN A 64 -15.87 0.07 -1.12
CA ASN A 64 -16.35 0.47 0.22
C ASN A 64 -17.88 0.52 0.35
N GLN A 65 -18.62 -0.16 -0.53
CA GLN A 65 -20.08 -0.24 -0.48
C GLN A 65 -20.58 -1.50 0.22
N LYS A 66 -21.82 -1.46 0.74
CA LYS A 66 -22.48 -2.65 1.29
C LYS A 66 -22.63 -3.72 0.19
N GLY A 67 -22.17 -4.94 0.45
CA GLY A 67 -22.12 -6.02 -0.54
C GLY A 67 -21.07 -5.82 -1.65
N GLY A 68 -20.19 -4.84 -1.48
CA GLY A 68 -19.04 -4.55 -2.33
C GLY A 68 -17.77 -5.22 -1.80
N PHE A 69 -16.66 -4.49 -1.87
CA PHE A 69 -15.37 -4.91 -1.30
C PHE A 69 -14.65 -3.70 -0.71
N ASP A 70 -13.77 -3.96 0.26
CA ASP A 70 -13.06 -2.92 0.97
C ASP A 70 -11.79 -2.47 0.24
N CYS A 71 -11.48 -1.20 0.37
CA CYS A 71 -10.28 -0.61 -0.18
C CYS A 71 -9.05 -1.15 0.54
N PRO A 72 -8.09 -1.79 -0.16
CA PRO A 72 -6.91 -2.37 0.48
C PRO A 72 -5.85 -1.34 0.89
N GLY A 73 -6.15 -0.04 0.76
CA GLY A 73 -5.17 1.04 0.91
C GLY A 73 -5.50 2.07 1.98
N CYS A 74 -6.63 1.94 2.70
CA CYS A 74 -7.01 2.89 3.74
C CYS A 74 -7.54 2.15 4.96
N ALA A 75 -7.05 2.51 6.15
CA ALA A 75 -7.53 1.97 7.42
C ALA A 75 -8.73 2.74 8.00
N TRP A 76 -9.21 3.78 7.30
CA TRP A 76 -10.34 4.58 7.75
C TRP A 76 -11.66 3.78 7.59
N PRO A 77 -12.48 3.65 8.65
CA PRO A 77 -13.68 2.81 8.61
C PRO A 77 -14.77 3.39 7.70
N GLU A 78 -15.68 2.51 7.27
CA GLU A 78 -16.92 2.87 6.59
C GLU A 78 -18.04 3.18 7.58
N PRO A 79 -18.90 4.17 7.30
CA PRO A 79 -20.13 4.36 8.07
C PRO A 79 -21.05 3.13 8.01
N ASP A 80 -21.66 2.78 9.14
CA ASP A 80 -22.66 1.71 9.21
C ASP A 80 -24.00 2.11 8.60
N GLY A 81 -24.32 3.41 8.64
CA GLY A 81 -25.54 4.01 8.12
C GLY A 81 -25.54 4.21 6.61
N GLU A 82 -25.85 5.44 6.17
CA GLU A 82 -25.78 5.84 4.77
C GLU A 82 -24.32 6.00 4.34
N ARG A 83 -23.99 5.41 3.18
CA ARG A 83 -22.68 5.51 2.55
C ARG A 83 -22.80 6.38 1.30
N SER A 84 -21.82 7.26 1.08
CA SER A 84 -21.72 8.00 -0.18
C SER A 84 -21.60 7.04 -1.36
N HIS A 85 -22.09 7.44 -2.53
CA HIS A 85 -21.84 6.70 -3.77
C HIS A 85 -20.35 6.63 -4.14
N ALA A 86 -19.51 7.48 -3.53
CA ALA A 86 -18.06 7.47 -3.67
C ALA A 86 -17.39 7.44 -2.28
N GLU A 87 -17.43 6.28 -1.61
CA GLU A 87 -16.77 6.04 -0.30
C GLU A 87 -15.26 5.76 -0.43
N PHE A 88 -14.56 6.40 -1.36
CA PHE A 88 -13.13 6.17 -1.58
C PHE A 88 -12.37 7.48 -1.84
N CYS A 89 -11.09 7.50 -1.47
CA CYS A 89 -10.19 8.59 -1.81
C CYS A 89 -9.41 8.28 -3.11
N GLU A 90 -8.69 9.28 -3.62
CA GLU A 90 -7.86 9.12 -4.82
C GLU A 90 -6.84 7.98 -4.67
N ASN A 91 -6.14 7.90 -3.53
CA ASN A 91 -5.18 6.83 -3.27
C ASN A 91 -5.85 5.46 -3.25
N GLY A 92 -7.01 5.35 -2.59
CA GLY A 92 -7.80 4.12 -2.57
C GLY A 92 -8.20 3.65 -3.97
N ALA A 93 -8.63 4.58 -4.82
CA ALA A 93 -8.94 4.28 -6.21
C ALA A 93 -7.71 3.89 -7.04
N LYS A 94 -6.55 4.52 -6.82
CA LYS A 94 -5.27 4.14 -7.46
C LYS A 94 -4.84 2.72 -7.06
N HIS A 95 -4.92 2.37 -5.78
CA HIS A 95 -4.59 1.02 -5.31
C HIS A 95 -5.47 -0.04 -5.95
N VAL A 96 -6.78 0.21 -6.04
CA VAL A 96 -7.73 -0.69 -6.69
C VAL A 96 -7.47 -0.76 -8.21
N ALA A 97 -7.14 0.37 -8.83
CA ALA A 97 -6.79 0.41 -10.25
C ALA A 97 -5.56 -0.42 -10.57
N ASP A 98 -4.50 -0.30 -9.76
CA ASP A 98 -3.28 -1.09 -9.92
C ASP A 98 -3.55 -2.59 -9.72
N GLU A 99 -4.35 -2.98 -8.72
CA GLU A 99 -4.74 -4.38 -8.48
C GLU A 99 -5.61 -4.96 -9.62
N ALA A 100 -6.51 -4.14 -10.16
CA ALA A 100 -7.43 -4.51 -11.22
C ALA A 100 -6.87 -4.25 -12.63
N THR A 101 -5.58 -3.91 -12.76
CA THR A 101 -4.96 -3.60 -14.04
C THR A 101 -5.20 -4.70 -15.09
N THR A 102 -5.35 -4.28 -16.34
CA THR A 102 -5.48 -5.16 -17.51
C THR A 102 -4.13 -5.51 -18.13
N LYS A 103 -3.07 -4.78 -17.78
CA LYS A 103 -1.70 -5.04 -18.24
C LYS A 103 -1.18 -6.35 -17.66
N ARG A 104 -0.32 -7.03 -18.41
CA ARG A 104 0.24 -8.34 -18.05
C ARG A 104 1.73 -8.35 -18.33
N VAL A 105 2.48 -8.82 -17.35
CA VAL A 105 3.89 -9.17 -17.50
C VAL A 105 3.95 -10.68 -17.75
N THR A 106 4.39 -11.04 -18.96
CA THR A 106 4.50 -12.43 -19.41
C THR A 106 5.94 -12.91 -19.37
N PRO A 107 6.21 -14.22 -19.52
CA PRO A 107 7.58 -14.73 -19.58
C PRO A 107 8.44 -14.07 -20.68
N GLU A 108 7.83 -13.62 -21.78
CA GLU A 108 8.50 -12.90 -22.87
C GLU A 108 9.17 -11.62 -22.35
N PHE A 109 8.53 -10.88 -21.44
CA PHE A 109 9.09 -9.69 -20.82
C PHE A 109 10.39 -10.03 -20.09
N PHE A 110 10.39 -11.08 -19.28
CA PHE A 110 11.59 -11.49 -18.53
C PHE A 110 12.68 -12.12 -19.40
N ARG A 111 12.38 -12.52 -20.64
CA ARG A 111 13.42 -12.88 -21.64
C ARG A 111 14.07 -11.65 -22.28
N GLN A 112 13.38 -10.52 -22.28
CA GLN A 112 13.87 -9.26 -22.88
C GLN A 112 14.64 -8.40 -21.88
N TRP A 113 14.26 -8.45 -20.60
CA TRP A 113 14.81 -7.59 -19.55
C TRP A 113 15.70 -8.39 -18.60
N SER A 114 16.99 -8.05 -18.57
CA SER A 114 17.92 -8.63 -17.59
C SER A 114 17.69 -8.03 -16.20
N LEU A 115 18.23 -8.68 -15.16
CA LEU A 115 18.21 -8.14 -13.80
C LEU A 115 18.86 -6.76 -13.69
N VAL A 116 19.93 -6.54 -14.43
CA VAL A 116 20.64 -5.25 -14.44
C VAL A 116 19.72 -4.19 -15.05
N ASP A 117 19.08 -4.50 -16.19
CA ASP A 117 18.17 -3.56 -16.84
C ASP A 117 16.97 -3.22 -15.96
N LEU A 118 16.42 -4.21 -15.24
CA LEU A 118 15.30 -4.01 -14.32
C LEU A 118 15.72 -3.21 -13.08
N ALA A 119 16.91 -3.44 -12.54
CA ALA A 119 17.41 -2.72 -11.36
C ALA A 119 17.67 -1.22 -11.63
N ASP A 120 17.83 -0.84 -12.90
CA ASP A 120 17.98 0.57 -13.30
C ASP A 120 16.64 1.26 -13.60
N LYS A 121 15.50 0.59 -13.38
CA LYS A 121 14.16 1.17 -13.53
C LYS A 121 13.62 1.67 -12.19
N SER A 122 12.85 2.75 -12.23
CA SER A 122 12.12 3.21 -11.04
C SER A 122 11.01 2.24 -10.66
N ASP A 123 10.66 2.23 -9.38
CA ASP A 123 9.56 1.44 -8.84
C ASP A 123 8.24 1.76 -9.57
N HIS A 124 8.02 3.03 -9.93
CA HIS A 124 6.88 3.44 -10.72
C HIS A 124 6.88 2.77 -12.10
N TRP A 125 8.01 2.76 -12.79
CA TRP A 125 8.11 2.08 -14.08
C TRP A 125 7.85 0.58 -13.93
N LEU A 126 8.47 -0.07 -12.95
CA LEU A 126 8.31 -1.51 -12.68
C LEU A 126 6.84 -1.86 -12.40
N GLY A 127 6.19 -1.11 -11.50
CA GLY A 127 4.77 -1.31 -11.16
C GLY A 127 3.83 -1.11 -12.36
N LYS A 128 4.22 -0.30 -13.34
CA LYS A 128 3.40 -0.03 -14.54
C LYS A 128 3.55 -1.04 -15.66
N GLN A 129 4.41 -2.05 -15.52
CA GLN A 129 4.52 -3.14 -16.50
C GLN A 129 3.34 -4.11 -16.45
N GLY A 130 2.64 -4.18 -15.32
CA GLY A 130 1.41 -4.95 -15.14
C GLY A 130 1.56 -6.19 -14.27
N ARG A 131 0.52 -7.02 -14.23
CA ARG A 131 0.44 -8.17 -13.32
C ARG A 131 1.22 -9.37 -13.86
N LEU A 132 2.02 -10.02 -13.00
CA LEU A 132 2.69 -11.29 -13.30
C LEU A 132 1.66 -12.38 -13.65
N THR A 133 1.98 -13.16 -14.68
CA THR A 133 1.08 -14.21 -15.20
C THR A 133 1.52 -15.63 -14.85
N ASN A 134 2.78 -15.82 -14.46
CA ASN A 134 3.36 -17.12 -14.15
C ASN A 134 4.34 -17.01 -12.97
N PRO A 135 4.57 -18.11 -12.22
CA PRO A 135 5.74 -18.23 -11.37
C PRO A 135 7.03 -18.06 -12.19
N MET A 136 7.96 -17.29 -11.64
CA MET A 136 9.24 -16.98 -12.26
C MET A 136 10.36 -17.38 -11.31
N LEU A 137 11.43 -17.97 -11.85
CA LEU A 137 12.60 -18.42 -11.12
C LEU A 137 13.83 -17.68 -11.62
N LEU A 138 14.67 -17.23 -10.69
CA LEU A 138 16.02 -16.79 -10.99
C LEU A 138 17.00 -17.82 -10.44
N ARG A 139 17.72 -18.52 -11.32
CA ARG A 139 18.78 -19.45 -10.90
C ARG A 139 20.01 -18.68 -10.46
N ARG A 140 20.80 -19.29 -9.56
CA ARG A 140 22.10 -18.76 -9.14
C ARG A 140 22.97 -18.46 -10.36
N GLY A 141 23.45 -17.22 -10.47
CA GLY A 141 24.30 -16.76 -11.57
C GLY A 141 23.58 -16.44 -12.88
N ALA A 142 22.25 -16.64 -12.96
CA ALA A 142 21.48 -16.25 -14.14
C ALA A 142 21.29 -14.73 -14.19
N THR A 143 21.14 -14.21 -15.41
CA THR A 143 20.90 -12.77 -15.67
C THR A 143 19.43 -12.44 -15.95
N HIS A 144 18.59 -13.45 -16.18
CA HIS A 144 17.18 -13.33 -16.54
C HIS A 144 16.34 -14.31 -15.73
N TYR A 145 15.08 -13.96 -15.49
CA TYR A 145 14.11 -14.88 -14.90
C TYR A 145 13.61 -15.88 -15.95
N GLU A 146 13.43 -17.13 -15.54
CA GLU A 146 12.79 -18.17 -16.35
C GLU A 146 11.42 -18.52 -15.78
N LYS A 147 10.48 -18.92 -16.65
CA LYS A 147 9.17 -19.40 -16.21
C LYS A 147 9.32 -20.81 -15.63
N ILE A 148 8.63 -21.07 -14.52
CA ILE A 148 8.42 -22.43 -13.99
C ILE A 148 6.93 -22.72 -13.83
N SER A 149 6.56 -23.99 -13.63
CA SER A 149 5.18 -24.36 -13.32
C SER A 149 4.85 -24.02 -11.85
N TRP A 150 3.56 -24.02 -11.50
CA TRP A 150 3.14 -23.89 -10.10
C TRP A 150 3.62 -25.07 -9.25
N ASP A 151 3.55 -26.30 -9.78
CA ASP A 151 4.00 -27.50 -9.08
C ASP A 151 5.51 -27.45 -8.80
N ASP A 152 6.32 -27.01 -9.77
CA ASP A 152 7.76 -26.82 -9.56
C ASP A 152 8.06 -25.72 -8.54
N ALA A 153 7.27 -24.64 -8.53
CA ALA A 153 7.43 -23.56 -7.57
C ALA A 153 7.14 -24.03 -6.14
N PHE A 154 6.06 -24.79 -5.94
CA PHE A 154 5.73 -25.37 -4.64
C PHE A 154 6.75 -26.42 -4.21
N ALA A 155 7.19 -27.29 -5.12
CA ALA A 155 8.22 -28.29 -4.84
C ALA A 155 9.54 -27.65 -4.43
N LEU A 156 9.97 -26.58 -5.13
CA LEU A 156 11.17 -25.83 -4.81
C LEU A 156 11.08 -25.21 -3.42
N ILE A 157 10.01 -24.44 -3.14
CA ILE A 157 9.81 -23.80 -1.84
C ILE A 157 9.77 -24.85 -0.71
N SER A 158 9.06 -25.96 -0.91
CA SER A 158 9.00 -27.03 0.07
C SER A 158 10.37 -27.69 0.30
N SER A 159 11.15 -27.90 -0.76
CA SER A 159 12.50 -28.48 -0.65
C SER A 159 13.44 -27.58 0.14
N GLU A 160 13.44 -26.27 -0.14
CA GLU A 160 14.27 -25.30 0.58
C GLU A 160 13.89 -25.24 2.06
N LEU A 161 12.59 -25.13 2.38
CA LEU A 161 12.10 -25.09 3.76
C LEU A 161 12.44 -26.36 4.55
N ASN A 162 12.28 -27.55 3.94
CA ASN A 162 12.60 -28.83 4.60
C ASN A 162 14.11 -29.08 4.73
N SER A 163 14.95 -28.32 4.00
CA SER A 163 16.40 -28.45 4.08
C SER A 163 17.04 -27.67 5.23
N LEU A 164 16.27 -26.78 5.88
CA LEU A 164 16.72 -25.98 7.01
C LEU A 164 17.05 -26.87 8.22
N ASN A 165 18.06 -26.49 9.00
CA ASN A 165 18.44 -27.24 10.19
C ASN A 165 17.46 -26.99 11.34
N HIS A 166 16.80 -25.83 11.34
CA HIS A 166 15.83 -25.42 12.34
C HIS A 166 14.77 -24.49 11.70
N PRO A 167 13.47 -24.60 12.08
CA PRO A 167 12.43 -23.78 11.46
C PRO A 167 12.61 -22.26 11.66
N ASP A 168 13.29 -21.84 12.73
CA ASP A 168 13.60 -20.42 12.99
C ASP A 168 14.66 -19.83 12.03
N GLU A 169 15.27 -20.63 11.15
CA GLU A 169 16.10 -20.11 10.05
C GLU A 169 15.26 -19.47 8.94
N ALA A 170 13.93 -19.65 8.96
CA ALA A 170 12.98 -19.01 8.05
C ALA A 170 12.27 -17.81 8.68
N ILE A 171 11.92 -16.84 7.82
CA ILE A 171 11.10 -15.67 8.18
C ILE A 171 9.94 -15.55 7.17
N PHE A 172 8.73 -15.37 7.68
CA PHE A 172 7.50 -15.36 6.91
C PHE A 172 6.79 -14.02 7.06
N TYR A 173 7.08 -13.07 6.17
CA TYR A 173 6.47 -11.73 6.24
C TYR A 173 5.01 -11.73 5.76
N THR A 174 4.11 -11.13 6.54
CA THR A 174 2.69 -10.99 6.16
C THR A 174 2.35 -9.55 5.77
N SER A 175 1.67 -9.38 4.62
CA SER A 175 1.20 -8.08 4.14
C SER A 175 -0.15 -7.71 4.76
N GLY A 176 -0.30 -6.46 5.22
CA GLY A 176 -1.58 -5.92 5.69
C GLY A 176 -2.64 -5.73 4.59
N ARG A 177 -2.29 -5.95 3.32
CA ARG A 177 -3.27 -6.02 2.22
C ARG A 177 -3.88 -7.41 2.03
N THR A 178 -3.34 -8.43 2.71
CA THR A 178 -3.88 -9.79 2.68
C THR A 178 -5.17 -9.85 3.49
N SER A 179 -6.15 -10.65 3.05
CA SER A 179 -7.40 -10.83 3.81
C SER A 179 -7.16 -11.54 5.15
N ASN A 180 -8.07 -11.36 6.11
CA ASN A 180 -7.97 -12.02 7.41
C ASN A 180 -7.97 -13.56 7.28
N GLU A 181 -8.73 -14.11 6.34
CA GLU A 181 -8.80 -15.55 6.08
C GLU A 181 -7.48 -16.09 5.53
N ALA A 182 -6.89 -15.39 4.55
CA ALA A 182 -5.61 -15.77 3.98
C ALA A 182 -4.47 -15.62 5.00
N ALA A 183 -4.48 -14.54 5.79
CA ALA A 183 -3.53 -14.34 6.89
C ALA A 183 -3.68 -15.42 7.97
N PHE A 184 -4.91 -15.83 8.30
CA PHE A 184 -5.19 -16.91 9.24
C PHE A 184 -4.63 -18.25 8.75
N LEU A 185 -4.84 -18.61 7.48
CA LEU A 185 -4.27 -19.84 6.91
C LEU A 185 -2.74 -19.78 6.84
N TYR A 186 -2.19 -18.62 6.49
CA TYR A 186 -0.74 -18.43 6.38
C TYR A 186 -0.05 -18.59 7.75
N GLN A 187 -0.58 -17.97 8.81
CA GLN A 187 0.00 -18.13 10.15
C GLN A 187 -0.13 -19.56 10.68
N LEU A 188 -1.20 -20.30 10.35
CA LEU A 188 -1.34 -21.70 10.73
C LEU A 188 -0.24 -22.55 10.07
N PHE A 189 0.00 -22.34 8.77
CA PHE A 189 1.07 -23.00 8.05
C PHE A 189 2.44 -22.72 8.69
N VAL A 190 2.76 -21.45 8.98
CA VAL A 190 4.06 -21.07 9.58
C VAL A 190 4.25 -21.66 10.98
N ARG A 191 3.20 -21.65 11.80
CA ARG A 191 3.26 -22.27 13.14
C ARG A 191 3.35 -23.79 13.08
N GLN A 192 2.71 -24.42 12.10
CA GLN A 192 2.83 -25.86 11.85
C GLN A 192 4.22 -26.22 11.28
N PHE A 193 4.84 -25.33 10.50
CA PHE A 193 6.24 -25.47 10.08
C PHE A 193 7.21 -25.45 11.28
N GLY A 194 6.82 -24.80 12.37
CA GLY A 194 7.51 -24.91 13.66
C GLY A 194 8.17 -23.63 14.16
N THR A 195 7.84 -22.47 13.57
CA THR A 195 8.38 -21.16 13.99
C THR A 195 7.28 -20.15 14.29
N ASN A 196 7.64 -19.11 15.05
CA ASN A 196 6.83 -17.89 15.22
C ASN A 196 7.44 -16.67 14.52
N ASN A 197 8.46 -16.85 13.67
CA ASN A 197 9.09 -15.78 12.90
C ASN A 197 8.19 -15.26 11.77
N LEU A 198 7.14 -14.53 12.15
CA LEU A 198 6.06 -14.04 11.29
C LEU A 198 5.87 -12.52 11.48
N PRO A 199 6.85 -11.67 11.10
CA PRO A 199 6.65 -10.23 11.13
C PRO A 199 5.59 -9.80 10.12
N ASP A 200 4.91 -8.69 10.38
CA ASP A 200 3.94 -8.10 9.48
C ASP A 200 4.14 -6.58 9.34
N CYS A 201 3.45 -5.96 8.38
CA CYS A 201 3.61 -4.53 8.11
C CYS A 201 3.30 -3.63 9.32
N SER A 202 2.46 -4.09 10.25
CA SER A 202 2.10 -3.37 11.46
C SER A 202 3.26 -3.31 12.47
N ASN A 203 4.26 -4.20 12.40
CA ASN A 203 5.47 -4.04 13.20
C ASN A 203 6.16 -2.70 12.93
N MET A 204 6.18 -2.24 11.67
CA MET A 204 6.78 -0.96 11.32
C MET A 204 5.90 0.24 11.68
N CYS A 205 4.57 0.12 11.57
CA CYS A 205 3.68 1.28 11.65
C CYS A 205 2.90 1.41 12.98
N HIS A 206 2.62 0.31 13.68
CA HIS A 206 1.69 0.27 14.81
C HIS A 206 2.22 -0.45 16.06
N GLU A 207 3.39 -1.07 16.03
CA GLU A 207 3.97 -1.78 17.19
C GLU A 207 4.17 -0.85 18.40
N SER A 208 4.71 0.34 18.16
CA SER A 208 4.92 1.35 19.20
C SER A 208 3.60 1.80 19.84
N SER A 209 2.57 2.01 19.03
CA SER A 209 1.23 2.38 19.51
C SER A 209 0.57 1.24 20.28
N GLY A 210 0.67 0.01 19.77
CA GLY A 210 0.11 -1.18 20.41
C GLY A 210 0.73 -1.44 21.79
N SER A 211 2.04 -1.31 21.90
CA SER A 211 2.77 -1.43 23.17
C SER A 211 2.35 -0.36 24.18
N ALA A 212 2.36 0.91 23.79
CA ALA A 212 1.98 2.02 24.69
C ALA A 212 0.51 1.97 25.13
N LEU A 213 -0.42 1.68 24.21
CA LEU A 213 -1.85 1.57 24.53
C LEU A 213 -2.16 0.32 25.37
N GLY A 214 -1.46 -0.80 25.13
CA GLY A 214 -1.56 -1.99 25.96
C GLY A 214 -1.24 -1.69 27.43
N GLU A 215 -0.14 -0.99 27.68
CA GLU A 215 0.28 -0.62 29.06
C GLU A 215 -0.62 0.42 29.72
N THR A 216 -1.16 1.37 28.94
CA THR A 216 -1.90 2.53 29.49
C THR A 216 -3.41 2.29 29.65
N ILE A 217 -4.03 1.59 28.69
CA ILE A 217 -5.48 1.41 28.63
C ILE A 217 -5.91 -0.06 28.46
N GLY A 218 -4.95 -1.00 28.39
CA GLY A 218 -5.21 -2.44 28.30
C GLY A 218 -5.55 -2.95 26.89
N VAL A 219 -5.66 -2.09 25.89
CA VAL A 219 -6.07 -2.46 24.52
C VAL A 219 -5.20 -1.74 23.48
N GLY A 220 -4.45 -2.50 22.68
CA GLY A 220 -3.56 -1.99 21.62
C GLY A 220 -4.26 -1.60 20.31
N LYS A 221 -5.51 -1.12 20.37
CA LYS A 221 -6.38 -0.84 19.20
C LYS A 221 -7.13 0.48 19.40
N GLY A 222 -7.75 0.98 18.32
CA GLY A 222 -8.63 2.15 18.41
C GLY A 222 -9.82 1.89 19.35
N THR A 223 -10.16 2.89 20.16
CA THR A 223 -11.18 2.80 21.22
C THR A 223 -12.42 3.64 20.95
N VAL A 224 -12.52 4.24 19.76
CA VAL A 224 -13.60 5.15 19.36
C VAL A 224 -14.19 4.71 18.02
N THR A 225 -15.43 5.07 17.78
CA THR A 225 -16.13 4.84 16.50
C THR A 225 -16.24 6.14 15.69
N LEU A 226 -16.79 6.05 14.47
CA LEU A 226 -17.03 7.24 13.65
C LEU A 226 -18.05 8.18 14.28
N GLU A 227 -19.04 7.64 14.98
CA GLU A 227 -20.12 8.39 15.62
C GLU A 227 -19.59 9.28 16.75
N ASP A 228 -18.49 8.89 17.40
CA ASP A 228 -17.85 9.69 18.44
C ASP A 228 -17.34 11.06 17.93
N PHE A 229 -17.06 11.18 16.62
CA PHE A 229 -16.68 12.47 16.01
C PHE A 229 -17.82 13.49 16.08
N ASP A 230 -19.08 13.04 15.99
CA ASP A 230 -20.24 13.92 16.07
C ASP A 230 -20.50 14.44 17.49
N LEU A 231 -20.00 13.72 18.51
CA LEU A 231 -20.15 14.04 19.93
C LEU A 231 -18.98 14.85 20.48
N ALA A 232 -17.83 14.82 19.80
CA ALA A 232 -16.61 15.46 20.26
C ALA A 232 -16.73 16.99 20.35
N GLN A 233 -16.30 17.56 21.47
CA GLN A 233 -16.17 19.01 21.65
C GLN A 233 -14.81 19.54 21.20
N ALA A 234 -13.79 18.68 21.20
CA ALA A 234 -12.46 18.95 20.70
C ALA A 234 -11.85 17.69 20.09
N ILE A 235 -11.12 17.84 18.97
CA ILE A 235 -10.37 16.77 18.31
C ILE A 235 -8.93 17.25 18.10
N PHE A 236 -7.98 16.42 18.53
CA PHE A 236 -6.54 16.64 18.36
C PHE A 236 -5.99 15.66 17.32
N VAL A 237 -5.46 16.19 16.22
CA VAL A 237 -4.82 15.40 15.16
C VAL A 237 -3.31 15.62 15.26
N ILE A 238 -2.57 14.63 15.75
CA ILE A 238 -1.14 14.75 16.09
C ILE A 238 -0.34 13.77 15.23
N GLY A 239 0.66 14.28 14.51
CA GLY A 239 1.57 13.44 13.72
C GLY A 239 0.89 12.66 12.57
N GLN A 240 -0.27 13.14 12.11
CA GLN A 240 -1.04 12.51 11.06
C GLN A 240 -1.54 13.56 10.05
N ASN A 241 -1.63 13.13 8.79
CA ASN A 241 -2.07 13.93 7.65
C ASN A 241 -3.37 13.35 7.06
N PRO A 242 -4.56 13.78 7.53
CA PRO A 242 -5.80 13.29 6.95
C PRO A 242 -5.96 13.71 5.49
N GLY A 243 -5.42 14.87 5.09
CA GLY A 243 -5.54 15.40 3.73
C GLY A 243 -5.03 14.46 2.64
N THR A 244 -3.93 13.75 2.94
CA THR A 244 -3.29 12.83 1.98
C THR A 244 -3.51 11.37 2.35
N ASN A 245 -3.37 11.01 3.64
CA ASN A 245 -3.29 9.61 4.05
C ASN A 245 -4.68 9.03 4.37
N HIS A 246 -5.60 9.86 4.87
CA HIS A 246 -6.97 9.44 5.19
C HIS A 246 -8.01 10.47 4.71
N PRO A 247 -8.13 10.77 3.40
CA PRO A 247 -8.97 11.89 2.95
C PRO A 247 -10.46 11.75 3.32
N ARG A 248 -10.92 10.51 3.54
CA ARG A 248 -12.29 10.22 4.03
C ARG A 248 -12.54 10.76 5.44
N MET A 249 -11.51 10.88 6.28
CA MET A 249 -11.58 11.49 7.60
C MET A 249 -11.94 12.98 7.54
N LEU A 250 -11.61 13.67 6.44
CA LEU A 250 -11.90 15.11 6.29
C LEU A 250 -13.39 15.41 6.41
N THR A 251 -14.26 14.54 5.89
CA THR A 251 -15.71 14.71 5.98
C THR A 251 -16.19 14.64 7.42
N ALA A 252 -15.66 13.70 8.22
CA ALA A 252 -15.97 13.59 9.64
C ALA A 252 -15.47 14.81 10.42
N LEU A 253 -14.23 15.25 10.18
CA LEU A 253 -13.65 16.45 10.79
C LEU A 253 -14.43 17.72 10.43
N GLN A 254 -14.85 17.86 9.16
CA GLN A 254 -15.65 18.98 8.68
C GLN A 254 -16.99 19.04 9.40
N ARG A 255 -17.69 17.91 9.52
CA ARG A 255 -18.96 17.81 10.23
C ARG A 255 -18.82 18.15 11.71
N ALA A 256 -17.80 17.60 12.39
CA ALA A 256 -17.50 17.93 13.77
C ALA A 256 -17.28 19.45 13.95
N LYS A 257 -16.48 20.08 13.08
CA LYS A 257 -16.24 21.54 13.11
C LYS A 257 -17.52 22.34 12.90
N GLN A 258 -18.40 21.92 11.98
CA GLN A 258 -19.71 22.56 11.76
C GLN A 258 -20.63 22.44 12.98
N ASN A 259 -20.51 21.36 13.74
CA ASN A 259 -21.22 21.15 15.01
C ASN A 259 -20.59 21.91 16.21
N GLY A 260 -19.55 22.72 15.98
CA GLY A 260 -18.89 23.53 17.00
C GLY A 260 -17.68 22.88 17.67
N CYS A 261 -17.25 21.69 17.22
CA CYS A 261 -16.02 21.05 17.71
C CYS A 261 -14.80 21.92 17.41
N ARG A 262 -13.88 22.02 18.39
CA ARG A 262 -12.56 22.63 18.19
C ARG A 262 -11.61 21.62 17.57
N LEU A 263 -10.97 21.96 16.45
CA LEU A 263 -9.95 21.13 15.83
C LEU A 263 -8.57 21.70 16.12
N VAL A 264 -7.64 20.85 16.57
CA VAL A 264 -6.23 21.19 16.78
C VAL A 264 -5.38 20.23 15.98
N HIS A 265 -4.57 20.74 15.07
CA HIS A 265 -3.62 19.95 14.27
C HIS A 265 -2.19 20.25 14.71
N ILE A 266 -1.42 19.20 15.00
CA ILE A 266 -0.04 19.28 15.48
C ILE A 266 0.84 18.45 14.55
N ASN A 267 1.53 19.13 13.63
CA ASN A 267 2.41 18.51 12.65
C ASN A 267 3.57 19.48 12.32
N PRO A 268 4.83 18.99 12.13
CA PRO A 268 5.94 19.83 11.69
C PRO A 268 5.73 20.51 10.33
N LEU A 269 4.85 19.97 9.47
CA LEU A 269 4.57 20.54 8.15
C LEU A 269 3.14 21.08 8.06
N PRO A 270 2.90 22.20 7.35
CA PRO A 270 1.55 22.66 7.03
C PRO A 270 0.93 21.73 5.96
N GLU A 271 -0.28 21.24 6.23
CA GLU A 271 -0.93 20.21 5.42
C GLU A 271 -2.27 20.68 4.85
N VAL A 272 -2.55 20.22 3.63
CA VAL A 272 -3.79 20.59 2.93
C VAL A 272 -5.00 20.02 3.67
N GLY A 273 -6.02 20.85 3.89
CA GLY A 273 -7.26 20.47 4.56
C GLY A 273 -7.21 20.54 6.09
N MET A 274 -6.07 20.92 6.69
CA MET A 274 -5.90 21.02 8.15
C MET A 274 -5.95 22.45 8.70
N THR A 275 -6.11 23.46 7.83
CA THR A 275 -6.20 24.89 8.18
C THR A 275 -7.58 25.45 7.84
#